data_AF-A0A6P7U0G3-F1
#
_entry.id   AF-A0A6P7U0G3-F1
#
_cell.length_a   1.000
_cell.length_b   1.000
_cell.length_c   1.000
_cell.angle_alpha   90.00
_cell.angle_beta   90.00
_cell.angle_gamma   90.00
#
_symmetry.space_group_name_H-M   'P 1'
#
loop_
_entity.id
_entity.type
_entity.pdbx_description
1 polymer ?
#
loop_
_entity_poly.entity_id
_entity_poly.type
_entity_poly.pdbx_seq_one_letter_code
_entity_poly.pdbx_strand_id
1 'polypeptide(L)'
;MCLILPEKGSCSGYQLRWYYNIKTGDCKTFVYGGCKGNENNFKTLFSCRMTFADYGNCKGKVLRYYHKNGICHPFYYSGCGGNNNNFININECKKYCIDI
;
A
#
# COMPACT_ATOMS: atom_id res chain seq x y z
N MET A 1 16.28 1.84 -1.20
CA MET A 1 14.83 1.62 -1.39
C MET A 1 14.66 0.15 -1.76
N CYS A 2 14.17 -0.68 -0.84
CA CYS A 2 14.11 -2.13 -1.05
C CYS A 2 12.76 -2.52 -1.62
N LEU A 3 12.77 -3.17 -2.78
CA LEU A 3 11.59 -3.68 -3.47
C LEU A 3 11.32 -5.09 -2.93
N ILE A 4 10.23 -5.26 -2.18
CA ILE A 4 9.84 -6.57 -1.64
C ILE A 4 8.90 -7.22 -2.65
N LEU A 5 9.35 -8.30 -3.30
CA LEU A 5 8.51 -9.09 -4.20
C LEU A 5 7.50 -9.92 -3.39
N PRO A 6 6.31 -10.24 -3.91
CA PRO A 6 5.37 -11.11 -3.22
C PRO A 6 5.95 -12.52 -3.08
N GLU A 7 5.76 -13.14 -1.92
CA GLU A 7 6.21 -14.50 -1.64
C GLU A 7 5.04 -15.46 -1.43
N LYS A 8 5.00 -16.54 -2.21
CA LYS A 8 4.06 -17.65 -2.01
C LYS A 8 4.24 -18.32 -0.65
N GLY A 9 5.47 -18.34 -0.12
CA GLY A 9 5.82 -19.09 1.09
C GLY A 9 5.94 -20.60 0.83
N SER A 10 6.21 -21.37 1.88
CA SER A 10 6.58 -22.79 1.79
C SER A 10 5.38 -23.75 1.79
N CYS A 11 4.18 -23.27 2.15
CA CYS A 11 2.98 -24.09 2.16
C CYS A 11 2.36 -24.22 0.77
N SER A 12 1.56 -25.28 0.58
CA SER A 12 0.94 -25.63 -0.71
C SER A 12 -0.54 -25.24 -0.82
N GLY A 13 -1.04 -24.38 0.06
CA GLY A 13 -2.40 -23.85 -0.03
C GLY A 13 -2.60 -22.95 -1.26
N TYR A 14 -3.87 -22.67 -1.56
CA TYR A 14 -4.27 -21.76 -2.63
C TYR A 14 -5.08 -20.62 -2.03
N GLN A 15 -4.42 -19.48 -1.75
CA GLN A 15 -5.08 -18.28 -1.26
C GLN A 15 -4.81 -17.12 -2.20
N LEU A 16 -5.85 -16.58 -2.83
CA LEU A 16 -5.71 -15.37 -3.64
C LEU A 16 -5.47 -14.18 -2.71
N ARG A 17 -4.33 -13.51 -2.88
CA ARG A 17 -3.92 -12.34 -2.09
C ARG A 17 -3.53 -11.21 -3.03
N TRP A 18 -3.44 -10.01 -2.47
CA TRP A 18 -3.00 -8.80 -3.16
C TRP A 18 -1.57 -8.47 -2.76
N TYR A 19 -0.79 -7.95 -3.69
CA TYR A 19 0.56 -7.41 -3.44
C TYR A 19 0.72 -6.12 -4.22
N TYR A 20 1.55 -5.21 -3.71
CA TYR A 20 1.88 -3.99 -4.41
C TYR A 20 2.96 -4.25 -5.47
N ASN A 21 2.62 -3.95 -6.72
CA ASN A 21 3.54 -4.01 -7.84
C ASN A 21 4.12 -2.62 -8.10
N ILE A 22 5.33 -2.40 -7.59
CA ILE A 22 6.10 -1.16 -7.74
C ILE A 22 6.42 -0.79 -9.20
N LYS A 23 6.46 -1.76 -10.13
CA LYS A 23 6.73 -1.46 -11.54
C LYS A 23 5.53 -0.79 -12.20
N THR A 24 4.33 -1.18 -11.79
CA THR A 24 3.09 -0.59 -12.30
C THR A 24 2.51 0.49 -11.40
N GLY A 25 2.99 0.61 -10.16
CA GLY A 25 2.40 1.50 -9.17
C GLY A 25 1.00 1.08 -8.73
N ASP A 26 0.66 -0.22 -8.78
CA ASP A 26 -0.69 -0.68 -8.41
C ASP A 26 -0.66 -2.07 -7.76
N CYS A 27 -1.73 -2.39 -7.06
CA CYS A 27 -1.95 -3.67 -6.42
C CYS A 27 -2.41 -4.72 -7.42
N LYS A 28 -1.71 -5.86 -7.44
CA LYS A 28 -2.03 -7.03 -8.27
C LYS A 28 -2.29 -8.24 -7.39
N THR A 29 -2.91 -9.26 -7.96
CA THR A 29 -3.14 -10.52 -7.25
C THR A 29 -1.99 -11.51 -7.43
N PHE A 30 -1.80 -12.37 -6.43
CA PHE A 30 -0.90 -13.52 -6.49
C PHE A 30 -1.45 -14.67 -5.64
N VAL A 31 -0.93 -15.88 -5.85
CA VAL A 31 -1.29 -17.05 -5.05
C VAL A 31 -0.34 -17.18 -3.87
N TYR A 32 -0.89 -17.08 -2.66
CA TYR A 32 -0.21 -17.32 -1.41
C TYR A 32 -0.46 -18.75 -0.92
N GLY A 33 0.62 -19.43 -0.53
CA GLY A 33 0.65 -20.82 -0.05
C GLY A 33 0.01 -21.03 1.31
N GLY A 34 -0.27 -19.96 2.06
CA GLY A 34 -0.95 -20.01 3.35
C GLY A 34 -0.03 -20.01 4.58
N CYS A 35 1.28 -20.11 4.40
CA CYS A 35 2.25 -19.92 5.48
C CYS A 35 3.57 -19.33 4.96
N LYS A 36 4.36 -18.75 5.88
CA LYS A 36 5.59 -18.00 5.56
C LYS A 36 5.30 -16.84 4.59
N GLY A 37 6.28 -16.41 3.80
CA GLY A 37 6.15 -15.24 2.95
C GLY A 37 6.51 -13.95 3.68
N ASN A 38 6.12 -12.81 3.09
CA ASN A 38 6.52 -11.49 3.55
C ASN A 38 5.34 -10.51 3.63
N GLU A 39 5.62 -9.28 4.03
CA GLU A 39 4.63 -8.23 4.28
C GLU A 39 3.94 -7.70 3.01
N ASN A 40 4.46 -7.99 1.81
CA ASN A 40 3.80 -7.64 0.55
C ASN A 40 2.69 -8.65 0.20
N ASN A 41 1.77 -8.87 1.15
CA ASN A 41 0.70 -9.86 1.12
C ASN A 41 -0.53 -9.34 1.87
N PHE A 42 -1.56 -8.97 1.11
CA PHE A 42 -2.76 -8.31 1.62
C PHE A 42 -4.01 -9.13 1.30
N LYS A 43 -4.97 -9.15 2.21
CA LYS A 43 -6.25 -9.86 2.00
C LYS A 43 -7.16 -9.14 1.00
N THR A 44 -7.11 -7.81 0.96
CA THR A 44 -7.99 -7.00 0.12
C THR A 44 -7.20 -5.97 -0.68
N LEU A 45 -7.73 -5.60 -1.85
CA LEU A 45 -7.19 -4.50 -2.67
C LEU A 45 -7.07 -3.20 -1.85
N PHE A 46 -8.08 -2.93 -1.02
CA PHE A 46 -8.10 -1.76 -0.15
C PHE A 46 -6.89 -1.75 0.80
N SER A 47 -6.66 -2.83 1.54
CA SER A 47 -5.50 -2.93 2.45
C SER A 47 -4.16 -2.77 1.72
N CYS A 48 -4.04 -3.30 0.50
CA CYS A 48 -2.84 -3.13 -0.32
C CYS A 48 -2.61 -1.66 -0.73
N ARG A 49 -3.65 -0.99 -1.25
CA ARG A 49 -3.56 0.42 -1.69
C ARG A 49 -3.40 1.42 -0.54
N MET A 50 -3.65 0.98 0.70
CA MET A 50 -3.56 1.81 1.91
C MET A 50 -2.26 1.63 2.70
N THR A 51 -1.31 0.80 2.23
CA THR A 51 -0.14 0.43 3.04
C THR A 51 1.03 1.42 3.01
N PHE A 52 1.21 2.17 1.92
CA PHE A 52 2.40 3.04 1.74
C PHE A 52 2.01 4.37 1.11
N ALA A 53 2.84 5.39 1.35
CA ALA A 53 2.76 6.64 0.62
C ALA A 53 3.27 6.44 -0.80
N ASP A 54 2.40 6.63 -1.80
CA ASP A 54 2.81 6.64 -3.20
C ASP A 54 3.01 8.09 -3.66
N TYR A 55 4.27 8.43 -3.93
CA TYR A 55 4.66 9.76 -4.40
C TYR A 55 4.14 10.04 -5.81
N GLY A 56 3.78 9.02 -6.59
CA GLY A 56 3.42 9.16 -8.01
C GLY A 56 4.63 9.50 -8.89
N ASN A 57 4.38 9.70 -10.19
CA ASN A 57 5.43 9.80 -11.21
C ASN A 57 5.56 11.20 -11.84
N CYS A 58 4.89 12.21 -11.28
CA CYS A 58 5.02 13.60 -11.70
C CYS A 58 6.23 14.29 -11.02
N LYS A 59 6.35 15.63 -11.14
CA LYS A 59 7.46 16.42 -10.56
C LYS A 59 7.01 17.50 -9.57
N GLY A 60 5.72 17.55 -9.24
CA GLY A 60 5.19 18.48 -8.26
C GLY A 60 5.67 18.16 -6.83
N LYS A 61 5.38 19.07 -5.90
CA LYS A 61 5.60 18.89 -4.47
C LYS A 61 4.37 19.39 -3.72
N VAL A 62 3.33 18.56 -3.69
CA VAL A 62 2.07 18.87 -3.02
C VAL A 62 2.08 18.19 -1.65
N LEU A 63 1.98 18.97 -0.58
CA LEU A 63 1.85 18.40 0.77
C LEU A 63 0.53 17.63 0.87
N ARG A 64 0.64 16.36 1.26
CA ARG A 64 -0.47 15.42 1.48
C ARG A 64 -0.19 14.60 2.73
N TYR A 65 -1.17 13.80 3.15
CA TYR A 65 -1.07 12.94 4.33
C TYR A 65 -1.33 11.49 3.93
N TYR A 66 -0.62 10.56 4.56
CA TYR A 66 -0.83 9.13 4.41
C TYR A 66 -0.89 8.47 5.79
N HIS A 67 -1.59 7.36 5.87
CA HIS A 67 -1.74 6.56 7.07
C HIS A 67 -0.65 5.49 7.13
N LYS A 68 0.05 5.40 8.26
CA LYS A 68 1.04 4.36 8.58
C LYS A 68 0.88 3.96 10.04
N ASN A 69 0.59 2.69 10.30
CA ASN A 69 0.49 2.12 11.65
C ASN A 69 -0.47 2.87 12.59
N GLY A 70 -1.65 3.26 12.11
CA GLY A 70 -2.64 4.00 12.92
C GLY A 70 -2.41 5.51 12.98
N ILE A 71 -1.32 6.01 12.39
CA ILE A 71 -0.87 7.40 12.52
C ILE A 71 -0.79 8.05 11.13
N CYS A 72 -1.30 9.28 11.04
CA CYS A 72 -1.19 10.09 9.84
C CYS A 72 0.14 10.83 9.78
N HIS A 73 0.89 10.63 8.70
CA HIS A 73 2.17 11.29 8.44
C HIS A 73 2.08 12.15 7.18
N PRO A 74 2.76 13.31 7.13
CA PRO A 74 2.85 14.11 5.90
C PRO A 74 3.80 13.47 4.88
N PHE A 75 3.54 13.70 3.59
CA PHE A 75 4.46 13.39 2.50
C PHE A 75 4.27 14.37 1.31
N TYR A 76 5.25 14.45 0.42
CA TYR A 76 5.18 15.29 -0.78
C TYR A 76 4.73 14.47 -2.00
N TYR A 77 3.45 14.57 -2.34
CA TYR A 77 2.90 13.96 -3.54
C TYR A 77 3.30 14.72 -4.80
N SER A 78 3.66 13.97 -5.85
CA SER A 78 4.15 14.54 -7.10
C SER A 78 3.09 15.21 -7.98
N GLY A 79 1.80 15.00 -7.69
CA GLY A 79 0.68 15.63 -8.40
C GLY A 79 -0.04 14.74 -9.42
N CYS A 80 0.49 13.57 -9.77
CA CYS A 80 -0.22 12.58 -10.58
C CYS A 80 0.16 11.13 -10.23
N GLY A 81 -0.70 10.17 -10.58
CA GLY A 81 -0.54 8.77 -10.20
C GLY A 81 -0.90 8.57 -8.73
N GLY A 82 -0.08 7.80 -8.01
CA GLY A 82 -0.30 7.57 -6.59
C GLY A 82 -1.31 6.45 -6.31
N ASN A 83 -1.60 6.28 -5.02
CA ASN A 83 -2.60 5.34 -4.53
C ASN A 83 -3.60 6.07 -3.60
N ASN A 84 -4.52 5.31 -3.01
CA ASN A 84 -5.57 5.87 -2.15
C ASN A 84 -5.06 6.35 -0.78
N ASN A 85 -3.83 6.01 -0.38
CA ASN A 85 -3.21 6.48 0.85
C ASN A 85 -2.65 7.91 0.70
N ASN A 86 -3.49 8.82 0.20
CA ASN A 86 -3.11 10.17 -0.18
C ASN A 86 -4.27 11.13 0.11
N PHE A 87 -4.24 11.72 1.29
CA PHE A 87 -5.27 12.61 1.82
C PHE A 87 -4.85 14.07 1.73
N ILE A 88 -5.81 14.94 1.42
CA ILE A 88 -5.54 16.38 1.27
C ILE A 88 -5.18 17.01 2.61
N ASN A 89 -5.80 16.56 3.69
CA ASN A 89 -5.58 17.08 5.03
C ASN A 89 -5.54 15.97 6.09
N ILE A 90 -5.02 16.30 7.26
CA ILE A 90 -4.86 15.36 8.37
C ILE A 90 -6.20 14.81 8.90
N ASN A 91 -7.29 15.59 8.82
CA ASN A 91 -8.60 15.17 9.31
C ASN A 91 -9.20 14.08 8.42
N GLU A 92 -9.06 14.18 7.10
CA GLU A 92 -9.45 13.11 6.17
C GLU A 92 -8.64 11.84 6.41
N CYS A 93 -7.33 11.97 6.59
CA CYS A 93 -6.48 10.81 6.90
C CYS A 93 -6.95 10.11 8.19
N LYS A 94 -7.27 10.88 9.23
CA LYS A 94 -7.75 10.35 10.53
C LYS A 94 -9.12 9.67 10.46
N LYS A 95 -9.95 9.95 9.44
CA LYS A 95 -11.22 9.22 9.24
C LYS A 95 -11.02 7.75 8.89
N TYR A 96 -9.86 7.42 8.30
CA TYR A 96 -9.48 6.07 7.93
C TYR A 96 -8.63 5.38 9.01
N CYS A 97 -8.58 5.93 10.23
CA CYS A 97 -8.07 5.19 11.38
C CYS A 97 -8.87 3.89 11.44
N ILE A 98 -8.19 2.79 11.13
CA ILE A 98 -8.74 1.45 11.17
C ILE A 98 -9.12 1.24 12.63
N ASP A 99 -10.42 1.10 12.91
CA ASP A 99 -10.88 0.56 14.20
C ASP A 99 -10.14 -0.78 14.38
N ILE A 100 -9.14 -0.79 15.27
CA ILE A 100 -8.33 -1.96 15.63
C ILE A 100 -9.22 -2.99 16.31
#